data_AF-K1TYI1-F1
#
_entry.id   AF-K1TYI1-F1
#
_cell.length_a   1.000
_cell.length_b   1.000
_cell.length_c   1.000
_cell.angle_alpha   90.00
_cell.angle_beta   90.00
_cell.angle_gamma   90.00
#
_symmetry.space_group_name_H-M   'P 1'
#
loop_
_entity.id
_entity.type
_entity.pdbx_description
1 polymer ?
#
loop_
_entity_poly.entity_id
_entity_poly.type
_entity_poly.pdbx_seq_one_letter_code
_entity_poly.pdbx_strand_id
1 'polypeptide(L)'
;MKTVLLHGLGQTAQDWKEVVQQLSISDVDCPELFSSAEDEISYSQILGDLEQRYSEVKEPLRICGLSLGALLAIDFAIRHEEKVASLVFDWRTI
;
A
#
# COMPACT_ATOMS: atom_id res chain seq x y z
N MET A 1 8.32 -12.79 4.05
CA MET A 1 7.04 -12.31 3.47
C MET A 1 6.55 -11.04 4.15
N LYS A 2 6.63 -9.93 3.42
CA LYS A 2 6.24 -8.57 3.87
C LYS A 2 4.74 -8.32 3.72
N THR A 3 4.16 -7.58 4.68
CA THR A 3 2.79 -7.05 4.61
C THR A 3 2.83 -5.55 4.36
N VAL A 4 2.09 -5.05 3.39
CA VAL A 4 2.03 -3.65 3.00
C VAL A 4 0.63 -3.12 3.30
N LEU A 5 0.53 -2.02 4.06
CA LEU A 5 -0.74 -1.37 4.39
C LEU A 5 -0.83 -0.02 3.67
N LEU A 6 -1.74 0.10 2.70
CA LEU A 6 -1.94 1.29 1.88
C LEU A 6 -3.15 2.07 2.40
N HIS A 7 -2.89 3.30 2.82
CA HIS A 7 -3.93 4.21 3.32
C HIS A 7 -4.79 4.79 2.17
N GLY A 8 -5.94 5.36 2.52
CA GLY A 8 -6.83 6.07 1.60
C GLY A 8 -6.42 7.52 1.35
N LEU A 9 -7.21 8.20 0.50
CA LEU A 9 -7.05 9.63 0.27
C LEU A 9 -7.42 10.42 1.53
N GLY A 10 -6.58 11.39 1.90
CA GLY A 10 -6.75 12.18 3.13
C GLY A 10 -6.25 11.49 4.41
N GLN A 11 -5.72 10.27 4.29
CA GLN A 11 -5.01 9.55 5.34
C GLN A 11 -3.50 9.57 5.07
N THR A 12 -2.74 9.07 6.04
CA THR A 12 -1.28 8.97 6.05
C THR A 12 -0.84 7.58 6.54
N ALA A 13 0.45 7.30 6.46
CA ALA A 13 1.02 6.09 7.05
C ALA A 13 0.75 5.96 8.56
N GLN A 14 0.57 7.07 9.29
CA GLN A 14 0.36 7.06 10.75
C GLN A 14 -1.00 6.50 11.15
N ASP A 15 -2.01 6.55 10.28
CA ASP A 15 -3.35 6.02 10.55
C ASP A 15 -3.32 4.49 10.76
N TRP A 16 -2.28 3.81 10.28
CA TRP A 16 -2.06 2.38 10.51
C TRP A 16 -1.40 2.05 11.85
N LYS A 17 -0.93 3.02 12.63
CA LYS A 17 -0.11 2.78 13.83
C LYS A 17 -0.77 1.83 14.83
N GLU A 18 -2.04 2.06 15.17
CA GLU A 18 -2.77 1.21 16.12
C GLU A 18 -3.03 -0.19 15.55
N VAL A 19 -3.28 -0.28 14.24
CA VAL A 19 -3.47 -1.56 13.54
C VAL A 19 -2.17 -2.36 13.56
N VAL A 20 -1.03 -1.74 13.26
CA VAL A 20 0.30 -2.37 13.32
C VAL A 20 0.64 -2.84 14.73
N GLN A 21 0.30 -2.08 15.77
CA GLN A 21 0.52 -2.49 17.16
C GLN A 21 -0.26 -3.75 17.55
N GLN A 22 -1.44 -3.97 16.95
CA GLN A 22 -2.27 -5.15 17.20
C GLN A 22 -1.92 -6.34 16.29
N LEU A 23 -1.39 -6.05 15.10
CA LEU A 23 -0.90 -7.06 14.17
C LEU A 23 0.33 -7.76 14.75
N SER A 24 0.18 -9.01 15.19
CA SER A 24 1.28 -9.86 15.68
C SER A 24 2.18 -10.38 14.56
N ILE A 25 2.61 -9.50 13.65
CA ILE A 25 3.46 -9.79 12.49
C ILE A 25 4.64 -8.81 12.45
N SER A 26 5.82 -9.32 12.08
CA SER A 26 7.08 -8.61 12.26
C SER A 26 7.54 -7.78 11.06
N ASP A 27 7.00 -8.01 9.86
CA ASP A 27 7.44 -7.35 8.62
C ASP A 27 6.26 -6.63 7.96
N VAL A 28 5.92 -5.46 8.53
CA VAL A 28 4.83 -4.59 8.07
C VAL A 28 5.41 -3.27 7.60
N ASP A 29 5.03 -2.83 6.40
CA ASP A 29 5.38 -1.54 5.82
C ASP A 29 4.11 -0.72 5.56
N CYS A 30 4.13 0.55 5.96
CA CYS A 30 3.03 1.49 5.75
C CYS A 30 3.62 2.69 4.97
N PRO A 31 3.69 2.63 3.63
CA PRO A 31 4.27 3.72 2.86
C PRO A 31 3.38 4.97 2.93
N GLU A 32 4.02 6.14 2.98
CA GLU A 32 3.34 7.41 2.77
C GLU A 32 3.13 7.60 1.27
N LEU A 33 1.86 7.66 0.83
CA LEU A 33 1.52 7.67 -0.59
C LEU A 33 1.68 9.06 -1.24
N PHE A 34 1.67 10.12 -0.44
CA PHE A 34 1.62 11.50 -0.91
C PHE A 34 2.91 12.29 -0.63
N SER A 35 3.99 11.65 -0.15
CA SER A 35 5.21 12.35 0.28
C SER A 35 6.01 13.00 -0.85
N SER A 36 5.83 12.55 -2.09
CA SER A 36 6.61 13.00 -3.26
C SER A 36 6.06 14.30 -3.90
N ALA A 37 5.09 14.95 -3.27
CA ALA A 37 4.24 15.95 -3.91
C ALA A 37 4.59 17.38 -3.51
N GLU A 38 5.31 18.08 -4.38
CA GLU A 38 5.53 19.52 -4.20
C GLU A 38 4.39 20.37 -4.80
N ASP A 39 3.69 19.89 -5.84
CA ASP A 39 2.60 20.64 -6.52
C ASP A 39 1.34 19.80 -6.81
N GLU A 40 1.38 18.89 -7.79
CA GLU A 40 0.24 18.04 -8.18
C GLU A 40 0.58 16.56 -8.08
N ILE A 41 -0.27 15.80 -7.40
CA ILE A 41 -0.20 14.34 -7.33
C ILE A 41 -1.07 13.74 -8.42
N SER A 42 -0.46 12.89 -9.25
CA SER A 42 -1.19 12.01 -10.17
C SER A 42 -1.26 10.58 -9.66
N TYR A 43 -2.35 9.89 -9.96
CA TYR A 43 -2.51 8.47 -9.63
C TYR A 43 -1.38 7.60 -10.22
N SER A 44 -0.97 7.88 -11.47
CA SER A 44 0.11 7.17 -12.14
C SER A 44 1.46 7.33 -11.44
N GLN A 45 1.71 8.50 -10.86
CA GLN A 45 2.95 8.75 -10.12
C GLN A 45 2.95 7.96 -8.80
N ILE A 46 1.85 7.98 -8.04
CA ILE A 46 1.74 7.19 -6.80
C ILE A 46 1.95 5.70 -7.08
N LEU A 47 1.32 5.18 -8.14
CA LEU A 47 1.48 3.78 -8.52
C LEU A 47 2.93 3.48 -8.95
N GLY A 48 3.57 4.36 -9.73
CA GLY A 48 4.97 4.20 -10.13
C GLY A 48 5.94 4.21 -8.95
N ASP A 49 5.74 5.12 -8.00
CA ASP A 49 6.53 5.19 -6.76
C ASP A 49 6.36 3.91 -5.92
N LEU A 50 5.14 3.36 -5.87
CA LEU A 50 4.85 2.09 -5.20
C LEU A 50 5.54 0.90 -5.90
N GLU A 51 5.47 0.83 -7.22
CA GLU A 51 6.16 -0.17 -8.05
C GLU A 51 7.68 -0.12 -7.85
N GLN A 52 8.25 1.08 -7.81
CA GLN A 52 9.68 1.28 -7.57
C GLN A 52 10.07 0.87 -6.14
N ARG A 53 9.29 1.24 -5.11
CA ARG A 53 9.58 0.89 -3.71
C ARG A 53 9.71 -0.62 -3.49
N TYR A 54 8.94 -1.41 -4.24
CA TYR A 54 8.92 -2.87 -4.12
C TYR A 54 9.56 -3.60 -5.30
N SER A 55 10.38 -2.92 -6.11
CA SER A 55 11.05 -3.54 -7.28
C SER A 55 11.98 -4.68 -6.85
N GLU A 56 12.75 -4.47 -5.78
CA GLU A 56 13.79 -5.39 -5.28
C GLU A 56 13.26 -6.45 -4.31
N VAL A 57 11.99 -6.38 -3.91
CA VAL A 57 11.41 -7.38 -3.00
C VAL A 57 11.15 -8.66 -3.78
N LYS A 58 11.92 -9.72 -3.44
CA LYS A 58 11.87 -11.02 -4.13
C LYS A 58 10.73 -11.92 -3.66
N GLU A 59 10.33 -11.80 -2.40
CA GLU A 59 9.21 -12.57 -1.86
C GLU A 59 7.88 -11.87 -2.21
N PRO A 60 6.83 -12.61 -2.56
CA PRO A 60 5.51 -12.02 -2.77
C PRO A 60 4.99 -11.26 -1.54
N LEU A 61 4.30 -10.15 -1.79
CA LEU A 61 3.74 -9.23 -0.81
C LEU A 61 2.32 -9.64 -0.39
N ARG A 62 1.95 -9.36 0.86
CA ARG A 62 0.54 -9.27 1.27
C ARG A 62 0.16 -7.81 1.27
N ILE A 63 -0.83 -7.41 0.48
CA ILE A 63 -1.20 -5.99 0.37
C ILE A 63 -2.60 -5.80 0.95
N CYS A 64 -2.73 -4.92 1.94
CA CYS A 64 -3.98 -4.44 2.46
C CYS A 64 -4.18 -2.99 2.00
N GLY A 65 -5.33 -2.67 1.42
CA GLY A 65 -5.62 -1.33 0.92
C GLY A 65 -6.96 -0.80 1.43
N LEU A 66 -6.99 0.47 1.80
CA LEU A 66 -8.20 1.20 2.18
C LEU A 66 -8.56 2.22 1.10
N SER A 67 -9.78 2.15 0.56
CA SER A 67 -10.29 3.07 -0.47
C SER A 67 -9.29 3.28 -1.64
N LEU A 68 -8.60 4.42 -1.72
CA LEU A 68 -7.58 4.66 -2.76
C LEU A 68 -6.45 3.63 -2.70
N GLY A 69 -6.01 3.27 -1.49
CA GLY A 69 -5.02 2.21 -1.29
C GLY A 69 -5.48 0.85 -1.81
N ALA A 70 -6.80 0.57 -1.80
CA ALA A 70 -7.34 -0.66 -2.39
C ALA A 70 -7.24 -0.65 -3.92
N LEU A 71 -7.51 0.49 -4.57
CA LEU A 71 -7.35 0.63 -6.02
C LEU A 71 -5.88 0.46 -6.44
N LEU A 72 -4.95 1.11 -5.71
CA LEU A 72 -3.52 0.95 -5.95
C LEU A 72 -3.05 -0.50 -5.77
N ALA A 73 -3.55 -1.20 -4.74
CA ALA A 73 -3.23 -2.61 -4.51
C ALA A 73 -3.72 -3.50 -5.66
N ILE A 74 -4.90 -3.24 -6.20
CA ILE A 74 -5.46 -3.98 -7.35
C ILE A 74 -4.63 -3.72 -8.60
N ASP A 75 -4.34 -2.45 -8.92
CA ASP A 75 -3.56 -2.11 -10.12
C ASP A 75 -2.13 -2.66 -10.04
N PHE A 76 -1.50 -2.60 -8.87
CA PHE A 76 -0.20 -3.21 -8.63
C PHE A 76 -0.26 -4.73 -8.87
N ALA A 77 -1.29 -5.41 -8.36
CA ALA A 77 -1.45 -6.86 -8.53
C ALA A 77 -1.73 -7.25 -9.99
N ILE A 78 -2.49 -6.45 -10.74
CA ILE A 78 -2.74 -6.69 -12.17
C ILE A 78 -1.44 -6.58 -12.98
N ARG A 79 -0.54 -5.67 -12.59
CA ARG A 79 0.74 -5.44 -13.29
C ARG A 79 1.87 -6.36 -12.85
N HIS A 80 1.83 -6.85 -11.61
CA HIS A 80 2.86 -7.66 -10.96
C HIS A 80 2.22 -8.83 -10.19
N GLU A 81 1.46 -9.68 -10.88
CA GLU A 81 0.72 -10.80 -10.26
C GLU A 81 1.66 -11.71 -9.44
N GLU A 82 2.86 -11.97 -9.95
CA GLU A 82 3.86 -12.81 -9.29
C GLU A 82 4.41 -12.22 -7.99
N LYS A 83 4.24 -10.90 -7.80
CA LYS A 83 4.67 -10.18 -6.60
C LYS A 83 3.61 -10.12 -5.50
N VAL A 84 2.40 -10.65 -5.71
CA VAL A 84 1.31 -10.52 -4.73
C VAL A 84 0.83 -11.91 -4.27
N ALA A 85 1.03 -12.21 -2.98
CA ALA A 85 0.52 -13.43 -2.35
C ALA A 85 -0.95 -13.33 -1.94
N SER A 86 -1.40 -12.14 -1.52
CA SER A 86 -2.77 -11.93 -1.05
C SER A 86 -3.16 -10.46 -1.08
N LEU A 87 -4.44 -10.20 -1.33
CA LEU A 87 -5.05 -8.88 -1.30
C LEU A 87 -6.14 -8.82 -0.22
N VAL A 88 -6.15 -7.75 0.56
CA VAL A 88 -7.20 -7.42 1.54
C VAL A 88 -7.68 -6.01 1.28
N PHE A 89 -9.00 -5.81 1.24
CA PHE A 89 -9.59 -4.50 0.97
C PHE A 89 -10.52 -4.09 2.11
N ASP A 90 -10.38 -2.85 2.56
CA ASP A 90 -11.34 -2.21 3.46
C ASP A 90 -12.03 -1.04 2.75
N TRP A 91 -13.37 -1.08 2.75
CA TRP A 91 -14.26 -0.08 2.17
C TRP A 91 -15.03 0.70 3.24
N ARG A 92 -14.64 0.63 4.51
CA ARG A 92 -15.26 1.45 5.56
C ARG A 92 -15.15 2.92 5.18
N THR A 93 -16.31 3.50 4.90
CA THR A 93 -16.52 4.93 4.76
C THR A 93 -16.54 5.51 6.16
N ILE A 94 -15.65 6.48 6.41
CA ILE A 94 -15.65 7.31 7.62
C ILE A 94 -16.83 8.29 7.56
#